data_AF-A0A371PUF3-F1
#
_entry.id   AF-A0A371PUF3-F1
#
_cell.length_a   1.000
_cell.length_b   1.000
_cell.length_c   1.000
_cell.angle_alpha   90.00
_cell.angle_beta   90.00
_cell.angle_gamma   90.00
#
_symmetry.space_group_name_H-M   'P 1'
#
loop_
_entity.id
_entity.type
_entity.pdbx_description
1 polymer ?
#
loop_
_entity_poly.entity_id
_entity_poly.type
_entity_poly.pdbx_seq_one_letter_code
_entity_poly.pdbx_strand_id
1 'polypeptide(L)'
;RAWRAVLPALAREAVPALLAAGRAAEAAQLLAGLPQPQQADGRFRLLTAQVLLARGEPAAARAIFDTGFEIADLREGDETLSDTWYAIAERLVADGGPVTEDVRSRARTGHPLPERYEYRMRPV
;
A
#
# COMPACT_ATOMS: atom_id res chain seq x y z
N ARG A 1 -13.05 14.40 23.35
CA ARG A 1 -11.97 15.30 22.87
C ARG A 1 -11.97 15.30 21.35
N ALA A 2 -12.16 16.45 20.71
CA ALA A 2 -12.34 16.60 19.26
C ALA A 2 -11.15 16.14 18.39
N TRP A 3 -9.92 16.13 18.92
CA TRP A 3 -8.73 15.73 18.15
C TRP A 3 -8.75 14.27 17.66
N ARG A 4 -9.47 13.37 18.36
CA ARG A 4 -9.63 11.98 17.89
C ARG A 4 -10.39 11.88 16.57
N ALA A 5 -11.26 12.84 16.28
CA ALA A 5 -12.03 12.86 15.03
C ALA A 5 -11.17 13.27 13.83
N VAL A 6 -10.07 14.00 14.04
CA VAL A 6 -9.16 14.42 12.95
C VAL A 6 -7.98 13.48 12.73
N LEU A 7 -7.75 12.52 13.65
CA LEU A 7 -6.67 11.54 13.55
C LEU A 7 -6.62 10.81 12.20
N PRO A 8 -7.74 10.36 11.60
CA PRO A 8 -7.67 9.68 10.30
C PRO A 8 -7.19 10.62 9.20
N ALA A 9 -7.69 11.86 9.17
CA ALA A 9 -7.24 12.84 8.19
C ALA A 9 -5.75 13.15 8.34
N LEU A 10 -5.27 13.31 9.57
CA LEU A 10 -3.85 13.52 9.85
C LEU A 10 -3.00 12.30 9.44
N ALA A 11 -3.45 11.08 9.76
CA ALA A 11 -2.71 9.87 9.43
C ALA A 11 -2.59 9.65 7.91
N ARG A 12 -3.63 10.03 7.15
CA ARG A 12 -3.61 9.95 5.68
C ARG A 12 -2.47 10.76 5.06
N GLU A 13 -2.19 11.94 5.61
CA GLU A 13 -1.11 12.82 5.13
C GLU A 13 0.25 12.48 5.75
N ALA A 14 0.25 12.13 7.05
CA ALA A 14 1.49 11.90 7.79
C ALA A 14 2.17 10.58 7.40
N VAL A 15 1.43 9.51 7.10
CA VAL A 15 2.02 8.21 6.75
C VAL A 15 2.89 8.31 5.49
N PRO A 16 2.43 8.85 4.35
CA PRO A 16 3.27 9.05 3.17
C PRO A 16 4.52 9.88 3.46
N ALA A 17 4.38 10.97 4.23
CA ALA A 17 5.51 11.83 4.60
C ALA A 17 6.56 11.09 5.46
N LEU A 18 6.10 10.25 6.41
CA LEU A 18 6.98 9.41 7.22
C LEU A 18 7.71 8.36 6.37
N LEU A 19 7.01 7.73 5.41
CA LEU A 19 7.61 6.78 4.48
C LEU A 19 8.66 7.43 3.59
N ALA A 20 8.38 8.62 3.04
CA ALA A 20 9.35 9.39 2.26
C ALA A 20 10.61 9.76 3.08
N ALA A 21 10.46 9.93 4.40
CA ALA A 21 11.56 10.18 5.32
C ALA A 21 12.25 8.89 5.84
N GLY A 22 11.86 7.70 5.36
CA GLY A 22 12.41 6.41 5.82
C GLY A 22 11.96 5.99 7.23
N ARG A 23 10.94 6.64 7.80
CA ARG A 23 10.46 6.45 9.18
C ARG A 23 9.31 5.44 9.26
N ALA A 24 9.51 4.26 8.67
CA ALA A 24 8.47 3.24 8.53
C ALA A 24 7.92 2.71 9.87
N ALA A 25 8.76 2.64 10.91
CA ALA A 25 8.34 2.22 12.25
C ALA A 25 7.31 3.20 12.86
N GLU A 26 7.50 4.50 12.66
CA GLU A 26 6.61 5.54 13.19
C GLU A 26 5.29 5.60 12.40
N ALA A 27 5.37 5.39 11.09
CA ALA A 27 4.19 5.21 10.26
C ALA A 27 3.33 4.02 10.73
N ALA A 28 3.97 2.90 11.07
CA ALA A 28 3.28 1.72 11.61
C ALA A 28 2.59 2.01 12.96
N GLN A 29 3.27 2.72 13.86
CA GLN A 29 2.69 3.12 15.15
C GLN A 29 1.48 4.03 14.97
N LEU A 30 1.55 4.98 14.02
CA LEU A 30 0.44 5.88 13.74
C LEU A 30 -0.80 5.13 13.23
N LEU A 31 -0.62 4.17 12.31
CA LEU A 31 -1.70 3.33 11.81
C LEU A 31 -2.31 2.45 12.91
N ALA A 32 -1.48 1.85 13.77
CA ALA A 32 -1.95 1.03 14.90
C ALA A 32 -2.78 1.83 15.92
N GLY A 33 -2.56 3.14 16.00
CA GLY A 33 -3.33 4.06 16.86
C GLY A 33 -4.69 4.48 16.31
N LEU A 34 -5.01 4.16 15.05
CA LEU A 34 -6.30 4.49 14.46
C LEU A 34 -7.43 3.61 15.02
N PRO A 35 -8.66 4.13 15.18
CA PRO A 35 -9.77 3.30 15.61
C PRO A 35 -10.11 2.24 14.56
N GLN A 36 -10.60 1.07 15.01
CA GLN A 36 -10.83 -0.12 14.18
C GLN A 36 -11.68 0.12 12.92
N PRO A 37 -12.78 0.91 12.95
CA PRO A 37 -13.56 1.20 11.75
C PRO A 37 -12.74 1.90 10.65
N GLN A 38 -11.75 2.71 11.02
CA GLN A 38 -10.88 3.39 10.06
C GLN A 38 -9.79 2.47 9.52
N GLN A 39 -9.35 1.45 10.27
CA GLN A 39 -8.42 0.45 9.75
C GLN A 39 -9.04 -0.43 8.64
N ALA A 40 -10.38 -0.53 8.62
CA ALA A 40 -11.10 -1.25 7.57
C ALA A 40 -11.24 -0.48 6.25
N ASP A 41 -11.06 0.85 6.27
CA ASP A 41 -11.13 1.70 5.07
C ASP A 41 -9.99 1.41 4.09
N GLY A 42 -10.32 1.33 2.80
CA GLY A 42 -9.38 0.89 1.78
C GLY A 42 -8.15 1.79 1.63
N ARG A 43 -8.26 3.09 1.92
CA ARG A 43 -7.10 3.99 1.92
C ARG A 43 -6.10 3.58 3.00
N PHE A 44 -6.58 3.27 4.20
CA PHE A 44 -5.71 2.81 5.28
C PHE A 44 -5.16 1.40 5.05
N ARG A 45 -5.91 0.53 4.34
CA ARG A 45 -5.36 -0.75 3.89
C ARG A 45 -4.19 -0.57 2.91
N LEU A 46 -4.32 0.33 1.93
CA LEU A 46 -3.21 0.66 1.02
C LEU A 46 -2.00 1.23 1.78
N LEU A 47 -2.21 2.19 2.68
CA LEU A 47 -1.15 2.76 3.52
C LEU A 47 -0.48 1.68 4.39
N THR A 48 -1.26 0.74 4.94
CA THR A 48 -0.72 -0.38 5.72
C THR A 48 0.17 -1.27 4.86
N ALA A 49 -0.24 -1.59 3.63
CA ALA A 49 0.58 -2.38 2.70
C ALA A 49 1.90 -1.68 2.36
N GLN A 50 1.88 -0.36 2.13
CA GLN A 50 3.09 0.43 1.88
C GLN A 50 4.03 0.46 3.09
N VAL A 51 3.48 0.59 4.31
CA VAL A 51 4.26 0.52 5.54
C VAL A 51 4.91 -0.85 5.74
N LEU A 52 4.18 -1.94 5.51
CA LEU A 52 4.71 -3.30 5.56
C LEU A 52 5.84 -3.50 4.53
N LEU A 53 5.63 -3.01 3.30
CA LEU A 53 6.65 -3.07 2.26
C LEU A 53 7.92 -2.31 2.66
N ALA A 54 7.79 -1.11 3.21
CA ALA A 54 8.92 -0.30 3.66
C ALA A 54 9.68 -0.92 4.86
N ARG A 55 9.01 -1.78 5.63
CA ARG A 55 9.60 -2.57 6.72
C ARG A 55 10.27 -3.87 6.23
N GLY A 56 10.20 -4.18 4.94
CA GLY A 56 10.73 -5.42 4.39
C GLY A 56 9.82 -6.62 4.61
N GLU A 57 8.50 -6.40 4.73
CA GLU A 57 7.50 -7.44 4.96
C GLU A 57 6.57 -7.62 3.73
N PRO A 58 7.10 -7.94 2.52
CA PRO A 58 6.31 -7.95 1.29
C PRO A 58 5.22 -9.02 1.26
N ALA A 59 5.42 -10.17 1.94
CA ALA A 59 4.39 -11.21 2.04
C ALA A 59 3.17 -10.72 2.85
N ALA A 60 3.40 -10.00 3.95
CA ALA A 60 2.33 -9.40 4.75
C ALA A 60 1.61 -8.30 3.96
N ALA A 61 2.36 -7.47 3.23
CA ALA A 61 1.78 -6.46 2.35
C ALA A 61 0.90 -7.09 1.26
N ARG A 62 1.35 -8.21 0.67
CA ARG A 62 0.62 -8.96 -0.35
C ARG A 62 -0.71 -9.52 0.18
N ALA A 63 -0.72 -10.05 1.40
CA ALA A 63 -1.94 -10.59 2.03
C ALA A 63 -3.08 -9.56 2.13
N ILE A 64 -2.77 -8.27 2.27
CA ILE A 64 -3.77 -7.19 2.27
C ILE A 64 -4.44 -7.07 0.89
N PHE A 65 -3.66 -7.11 -0.18
CA PHE A 65 -4.19 -7.07 -1.54
C PHE A 65 -4.95 -8.34 -1.92
N ASP A 66 -4.50 -9.49 -1.43
CA ASP A 66 -5.17 -10.78 -1.64
C ASP A 66 -6.53 -10.83 -0.93
N THR A 67 -6.64 -10.26 0.26
CA THR A 67 -7.92 -10.08 0.99
C THR A 67 -8.90 -9.22 0.20
N GLY A 68 -8.42 -8.26 -0.60
CA GLY A 68 -9.26 -7.35 -1.35
C GLY A 68 -9.68 -6.12 -0.55
N PHE A 69 -9.70 -4.96 -1.20
CA PHE A 69 -10.27 -3.73 -0.64
C PHE A 69 -10.64 -2.71 -1.71
N GLU A 70 -11.52 -1.78 -1.34
CA GLU A 70 -11.96 -0.71 -2.22
C GLU A 70 -11.58 0.66 -1.64
N ILE A 71 -11.04 1.52 -2.50
CA ILE A 71 -10.76 2.92 -2.18
C ILE A 71 -11.86 3.75 -2.83
N ALA A 72 -12.72 4.36 -2.01
CA ALA A 72 -13.91 5.07 -2.47
C ALA A 72 -13.61 6.36 -3.24
N ASP A 73 -12.44 6.97 -3.00
CA ASP A 73 -12.03 8.25 -3.57
C ASP A 73 -10.83 8.14 -4.52
N LEU A 74 -10.53 6.94 -5.04
CA LEU A 74 -9.42 6.77 -5.96
C LEU A 74 -9.75 7.48 -7.28
N ARG A 75 -8.95 8.48 -7.62
CA ARG A 75 -9.07 9.18 -8.90
C ARG A 75 -8.60 8.27 -10.02
N GLU A 76 -9.25 8.40 -11.17
CA GLU A 76 -8.75 7.80 -12.42
C GLU A 76 -7.31 8.28 -12.68
N GLY A 77 -6.41 7.34 -12.98
CA GLY A 77 -4.99 7.63 -13.16
C GLY A 77 -4.17 7.70 -11.86
N ASP A 78 -4.74 7.40 -10.69
CA ASP A 78 -3.95 7.21 -9.47
C ASP A 78 -3.23 5.84 -9.51
N GLU A 79 -1.98 5.87 -9.94
CA GLU A 79 -1.12 4.69 -10.09
C GLU A 79 -0.62 4.14 -8.75
N THR A 80 -0.88 4.82 -7.61
CA THR A 80 -0.34 4.43 -6.30
C THR A 80 -0.70 2.98 -5.94
N LEU A 81 -1.91 2.53 -6.32
CA LEU A 81 -2.36 1.18 -6.05
C LEU A 81 -1.56 0.16 -6.86
N SER A 82 -1.44 0.35 -8.18
CA SER A 82 -0.68 -0.54 -9.06
C SER A 82 0.81 -0.51 -8.72
N ASP A 83 1.37 0.66 -8.42
CA ASP A 83 2.76 0.82 -8.05
C ASP A 83 3.07 0.06 -6.77
N THR A 84 2.18 0.15 -5.77
CA THR A 84 2.33 -0.62 -4.53
C THR A 84 2.25 -2.12 -4.80
N TRP A 85 1.30 -2.59 -5.64
CA TRP A 85 1.19 -4.00 -6.01
C TRP A 85 2.47 -4.52 -6.67
N TYR A 86 2.99 -3.80 -7.66
CA TYR A 86 4.18 -4.23 -8.38
C TYR A 86 5.45 -4.12 -7.53
N ALA A 87 5.58 -3.10 -6.68
CA ALA A 87 6.69 -3.00 -5.73
C ALA A 87 6.68 -4.18 -4.72
N ILE A 88 5.51 -4.65 -4.29
CA ILE A 88 5.37 -5.86 -3.48
C ILE A 88 5.84 -7.09 -4.28
N ALA A 89 5.33 -7.26 -5.51
CA ALA A 89 5.69 -8.38 -6.37
C ALA A 89 7.20 -8.42 -6.66
N GLU A 90 7.81 -7.28 -6.96
CA GLU A 90 9.25 -7.13 -7.15
C GLU A 90 10.04 -7.58 -5.92
N ARG A 91 9.61 -7.19 -4.72
CA ARG A 91 10.25 -7.62 -3.48
C ARG A 91 10.08 -9.11 -3.20
N LEU A 92 8.94 -9.71 -3.55
CA LEU A 92 8.73 -11.16 -3.43
C LEU A 92 9.62 -11.93 -4.41
N VAL A 93 9.72 -11.48 -5.66
CA VAL A 93 10.57 -12.12 -6.68
C VAL A 93 12.05 -11.95 -6.38
N ALA A 94 12.45 -10.81 -5.81
CA ALA A 94 13.83 -10.57 -5.41
C ALA A 94 14.31 -11.46 -4.25
N ASP A 95 13.38 -11.98 -3.44
CA ASP A 95 13.66 -12.86 -2.29
C ASP A 95 14.79 -12.32 -1.37
N GLY A 96 14.67 -11.05 -0.97
CA GLY A 96 15.68 -10.35 -0.16
C GLY A 96 16.88 -9.80 -0.94
N GLY A 97 17.00 -10.15 -2.23
CA GLY A 97 17.98 -9.59 -3.15
C GLY A 97 17.63 -8.19 -3.68
N PRO A 98 18.50 -7.62 -4.55
CA PRO A 98 18.24 -6.34 -5.20
C PRO A 98 17.11 -6.45 -6.24
N VAL A 99 16.30 -5.41 -6.37
CA VAL A 99 15.31 -5.31 -7.45
C VAL A 99 16.01 -4.86 -8.74
N THR A 100 16.37 -5.83 -9.58
CA THR A 100 16.95 -5.62 -10.91
C THR A 100 15.86 -5.52 -11.98
N GLU A 101 16.24 -5.18 -13.21
CA GLU A 101 15.28 -5.14 -14.32
C GLU A 101 14.69 -6.52 -14.66
N ASP A 102 15.48 -7.59 -14.55
CA ASP A 102 14.99 -8.97 -14.68
C ASP A 102 13.94 -9.29 -13.61
N VAL A 103 14.19 -8.90 -12.36
CA VAL A 103 13.22 -9.05 -11.26
C VAL A 103 11.92 -8.31 -11.57
N ARG A 104 12.00 -7.06 -12.06
CA ARG A 104 10.81 -6.29 -12.45
C ARG A 104 10.02 -6.96 -13.56
N SER A 105 10.71 -7.40 -14.61
CA SER A 105 10.08 -8.11 -15.73
C SER A 105 9.35 -9.37 -15.26
N ARG A 106 10.04 -10.21 -14.47
CA ARG A 106 9.47 -11.43 -13.90
C ARG A 106 8.31 -11.15 -12.94
N ALA A 107 8.39 -10.10 -12.13
CA ALA A 107 7.31 -9.68 -11.25
C ALA A 107 6.07 -9.26 -12.03
N ARG A 108 6.23 -8.48 -13.11
CA ARG A 108 5.14 -8.05 -13.99
C ARG A 108 4.43 -9.22 -14.66
N THR A 109 5.19 -10.21 -15.14
CA THR A 109 4.61 -11.39 -15.81
C THR A 109 4.03 -12.41 -14.81
N GLY A 110 4.69 -12.64 -13.68
CA GLY A 110 4.29 -13.65 -12.70
C GLY A 110 3.22 -13.18 -11.70
N HIS A 111 3.04 -11.87 -11.57
CA HIS A 111 2.06 -11.26 -10.66
C HIS A 111 1.28 -10.15 -11.37
N PRO A 112 0.43 -10.51 -12.36
CA PRO A 112 -0.44 -9.53 -13.02
C PRO A 112 -1.33 -8.84 -11.98
N LEU A 113 -1.65 -7.57 -12.22
CA LEU A 113 -2.57 -6.82 -11.37
C LEU A 113 -3.95 -7.51 -11.37
N PRO A 114 -4.53 -7.83 -10.22
CA PRO A 114 -5.86 -8.45 -10.18
C PRO A 114 -6.95 -7.57 -10.80
N GLU A 115 -7.89 -8.17 -11.51
CA GLU A 115 -8.96 -7.47 -12.26
C GLU A 115 -9.72 -6.43 -11.41
N ARG A 116 -10.02 -6.75 -10.15
CA ARG A 116 -10.64 -5.84 -9.15
C ARG A 116 -9.89 -4.52 -8.94
N TYR A 117 -8.61 -4.49 -9.29
CA TYR A 117 -7.76 -3.31 -9.22
C TYR A 117 -7.48 -2.71 -10.61
N GLU A 118 -7.73 -3.45 -11.70
CA GLU A 118 -7.56 -2.98 -13.08
C GLU A 118 -8.62 -1.96 -13.50
N TYR A 119 -9.87 -2.08 -13.06
CA TYR A 119 -10.96 -1.19 -13.49
C TYR A 119 -10.75 0.29 -13.14
N ARG A 120 -9.84 0.58 -12.19
CA ARG A 120 -9.47 1.95 -11.82
C ARG A 120 -8.41 2.57 -12.74
N MET A 121 -7.88 1.82 -13.70
CA MET A 121 -6.78 2.21 -14.59
C MET A 121 -7.15 2.21 -16.08
N ARG A 122 -8.40 1.89 -16.44
CA ARG A 122 -8.86 2.01 -17.82
C ARG A 122 -9.25 3.46 -18.11
N PRO A 123 -8.69 4.11 -19.14
CA PRO A 123 -9.20 5.39 -19.60
C PRO A 123 -10.61 5.18 -20.18
N VAL A 124 -11.55 6.07 -19.83
CA VAL A 124 -12.84 6.19 -20.55
C VAL A 124 -12.69 6.75 -21.95
#